data_AF-A0A241VMF4-F1
#
_entry.id   AF-A0A241VMF4-F1
#
_cell.length_a   1.000
_cell.length_b   1.000
_cell.length_c   1.000
_cell.angle_alpha   90.00
_cell.angle_beta   90.00
_cell.angle_gamma   90.00
#
_symmetry.space_group_name_H-M   'P 1'
#
loop_
_entity.id
_entity.type
_entity.pdbx_description
1 polymer ?
#
loop_
_entity_poly.entity_id
_entity_poly.type
_entity_poly.pdbx_seq_one_letter_code
_entity_poly.pdbx_strand_id
1 'polypeptide(L)'
;MNKLIKVAVSALVLGLGTAAYADGGVADRGGPGGGNSGHNPGNSGCGTKCDGEIPIELNVPKHCDLDILGKEKKITMAAGAQNKWSGTAQFEVRANAPYKLNITKPSELTNEINGTQKIGVNVDTKLGGQLYAGGNLPYSSTARTFDVVATTVNAVSEMAHYGTYKGTYKVAVDF
;
A
#
# COMPACT_ATOMS: atom_id res chain seq x y z
N MET A 1 -25.44 -24.57 2.01
CA MET A 1 -25.76 -23.95 3.31
C MET A 1 -25.35 -22.48 3.25
N ASN A 2 -26.31 -21.58 3.46
CA ASN A 2 -26.21 -20.13 3.25
C ASN A 2 -25.26 -19.46 4.24
N LYS A 3 -24.41 -18.55 3.77
CA LYS A 3 -23.63 -17.62 4.61
C LYS A 3 -24.34 -16.27 4.64
N LEU A 4 -25.09 -16.02 5.71
CA LEU A 4 -25.63 -14.71 6.05
C LEU A 4 -24.53 -13.87 6.71
N ILE A 5 -24.16 -12.75 6.08
CA ILE A 5 -23.24 -11.76 6.63
C ILE A 5 -24.05 -10.86 7.58
N LYS A 6 -23.69 -10.87 8.87
CA LYS A 6 -24.21 -9.91 9.86
C LYS A 6 -23.46 -8.59 9.70
N VAL A 7 -24.15 -7.55 9.22
CA VAL A 7 -23.67 -6.16 9.26
C VAL A 7 -24.22 -5.53 10.54
N ALA A 8 -23.35 -5.16 11.47
CA ALA A 8 -23.72 -4.39 12.64
C ALA A 8 -23.64 -2.90 12.28
N VAL A 9 -24.78 -2.23 12.23
CA VAL A 9 -24.89 -0.77 12.10
C VAL A 9 -24.94 -0.19 13.51
N SER A 10 -23.91 0.54 13.90
CA SER A 10 -23.88 1.28 15.16
C SER A 10 -24.72 2.55 15.02
N ALA A 11 -25.90 2.57 15.64
CA ALA A 11 -26.75 3.76 15.75
C ALA A 11 -26.15 4.72 16.79
N LEU A 12 -25.71 5.90 16.35
CA LEU A 12 -25.29 6.98 17.23
C LEU A 12 -26.53 7.72 17.75
N VAL A 13 -26.90 7.48 19.00
CA VAL A 13 -27.99 8.18 19.69
C VAL A 13 -27.46 9.53 20.17
N LEU A 14 -27.87 10.62 19.50
CA LEU A 14 -27.64 11.98 19.97
C LEU A 14 -28.73 12.36 20.97
N GLY A 15 -28.39 12.24 22.26
CA GLY A 15 -29.20 12.75 23.36
C GLY A 15 -29.24 14.28 23.36
N LEU A 16 -30.45 14.83 23.47
CA LEU A 16 -30.72 16.26 23.60
C LEU A 16 -30.23 16.76 24.97
N GLY A 17 -29.16 17.55 24.98
CA GLY A 17 -28.74 18.35 26.14
C GLY A 17 -29.03 19.82 25.86
N THR A 18 -30.00 20.40 26.56
CA THR A 18 -30.28 21.83 26.55
C THR A 18 -29.19 22.58 27.33
N ALA A 19 -28.39 23.40 26.65
CA ALA A 19 -27.56 24.41 27.30
C ALA A 19 -28.22 25.78 27.13
N ALA A 20 -28.76 26.30 28.24
CA ALA A 20 -29.27 27.65 28.36
C ALA A 20 -28.11 28.64 28.55
N TYR A 21 -28.10 29.75 27.82
CA TYR A 21 -27.34 30.95 28.17
C TYR A 21 -28.23 32.19 27.99
N ALA A 22 -28.36 32.93 29.09
CA ALA A 22 -29.08 34.19 29.31
C ALA A 22 -28.30 35.37 28.68
N ASP A 23 -28.94 36.30 27.94
CA ASP A 23 -29.60 37.57 28.35
C ASP A 23 -28.69 38.82 28.20
N GLY A 24 -29.24 39.87 27.56
CA GLY A 24 -28.85 41.27 27.79
C GLY A 24 -28.31 42.16 26.63
N GLY A 25 -29.20 42.93 25.97
CA GLY A 25 -28.99 44.39 25.80
C GLY A 25 -28.64 45.03 24.44
N VAL A 26 -29.69 45.51 23.72
CA VAL A 26 -29.89 46.77 22.91
C VAL A 26 -28.80 47.47 22.03
N ALA A 27 -29.17 47.64 20.73
CA ALA A 27 -29.20 48.85 19.86
C ALA A 27 -28.01 49.35 18.95
N ASP A 28 -28.20 49.14 17.63
CA ASP A 28 -28.23 50.09 16.46
C ASP A 28 -26.97 50.49 15.60
N ARG A 29 -27.19 50.44 14.25
CA ARG A 29 -26.58 51.09 13.05
C ARG A 29 -25.25 50.64 12.38
N GLY A 30 -25.40 50.08 11.17
CA GLY A 30 -24.93 50.76 9.93
C GLY A 30 -23.83 50.10 9.06
N GLY A 31 -24.21 49.66 7.84
CA GLY A 31 -23.40 49.83 6.62
C GLY A 31 -22.60 48.63 6.05
N PRO A 32 -22.47 48.50 4.70
CA PRO A 32 -22.00 47.30 4.03
C PRO A 32 -20.50 47.33 3.69
N GLY A 33 -19.79 46.22 3.89
CA GLY A 33 -18.38 46.14 3.48
C GLY A 33 -17.79 44.77 3.75
N GLY A 34 -17.34 44.10 2.69
CA GLY A 34 -16.68 42.80 2.76
C GLY A 34 -15.34 42.82 3.48
N GLY A 35 -14.87 41.64 3.85
CA GLY A 35 -13.55 41.44 4.39
C GLY A 35 -13.51 40.26 5.34
N ASN A 36 -12.70 39.26 5.00
CA ASN A 36 -12.23 38.21 5.90
C ASN A 36 -11.91 38.80 7.28
N SER A 37 -12.67 38.45 8.29
CA SER A 37 -12.28 38.67 9.69
C SER A 37 -13.04 37.72 10.59
N GLY A 38 -12.30 37.16 11.54
CA GLY A 38 -12.79 36.19 12.53
C GLY A 38 -14.05 36.67 13.23
N HIS A 39 -14.86 35.70 13.64
CA HIS A 39 -16.12 35.93 14.32
C HIS A 39 -15.85 36.59 15.69
N ASN A 40 -15.91 37.92 15.74
CA ASN A 40 -16.02 38.64 17.00
C ASN A 40 -17.45 38.46 17.50
N PRO A 41 -17.68 37.97 18.72
CA PRO A 41 -19.01 37.92 19.31
C PRO A 41 -19.45 39.38 19.57
N GLY A 42 -20.13 39.95 18.58
CA GLY A 42 -20.72 41.27 18.64
C GLY A 42 -22.11 41.19 19.24
N ASN A 43 -22.36 42.05 20.22
CA ASN A 43 -23.64 42.27 20.91
C ASN A 43 -24.75 42.87 20.00
N SER A 44 -24.72 42.58 18.69
CA SER A 44 -25.71 43.01 17.71
C SER A 44 -26.55 41.81 17.32
N GLY A 45 -27.80 41.78 17.79
CA GLY A 45 -28.77 40.75 17.41
C GLY A 45 -28.81 40.57 15.90
N CYS A 46 -28.72 39.32 15.43
CA CYS A 46 -28.97 39.07 14.02
C CYS A 46 -30.41 39.46 13.69
N GLY A 47 -30.65 39.92 12.46
CA GLY A 47 -32.01 40.21 11.99
C GLY A 47 -32.87 38.93 11.94
N THR A 48 -33.74 38.80 10.95
CA THR A 48 -34.61 37.61 10.84
C THR A 48 -33.87 36.32 10.41
N LYS A 49 -32.58 36.40 10.08
CA LYS A 49 -31.78 35.26 9.62
C LYS A 49 -30.32 35.41 10.08
N CYS A 50 -29.78 34.32 10.59
CA CYS A 50 -28.38 34.12 10.97
C CYS A 50 -27.83 33.00 10.06
N ASP A 51 -26.93 33.30 9.13
CA ASP A 51 -26.29 32.32 8.25
C ASP A 51 -24.80 32.17 8.60
N GLY A 52 -24.23 30.99 8.39
CA GLY A 52 -22.81 30.71 8.57
C GLY A 52 -22.37 29.51 7.73
N GLU A 53 -21.08 29.44 7.42
CA GLU A 53 -20.48 28.35 6.64
C GLU A 53 -19.31 27.72 7.40
N ILE A 54 -19.13 26.41 7.25
CA ILE A 54 -18.00 25.66 7.80
C ILE A 54 -17.31 24.94 6.63
N PRO A 55 -16.07 25.29 6.27
CA PRO A 55 -15.33 24.55 5.26
C PRO A 55 -14.90 23.18 5.81
N ILE A 56 -14.99 22.14 4.98
CA ILE A 56 -14.57 20.77 5.31
C ILE A 56 -13.54 20.33 4.26
N GLU A 57 -12.38 19.85 4.72
CA GLU A 57 -11.28 19.36 3.88
C GLU A 57 -10.81 17.97 4.33
N LEU A 58 -10.44 17.12 3.36
CA LEU A 58 -9.84 15.80 3.58
C LEU A 58 -8.61 15.63 2.68
N ASN A 59 -7.45 15.37 3.30
CA ASN A 59 -6.25 14.96 2.61
C ASN A 59 -6.02 13.45 2.79
N VAL A 60 -5.88 12.71 1.69
CA VAL A 60 -5.58 11.27 1.70
C VAL A 60 -4.13 11.07 1.23
N PRO A 61 -3.20 10.66 2.11
CA PRO A 61 -1.80 10.45 1.72
C PRO A 61 -1.65 9.21 0.82
N LYS A 62 -0.56 9.17 0.04
CA LYS A 62 -0.18 7.96 -0.69
C LYS A 62 0.11 6.83 0.29
N HIS A 63 -0.41 5.64 0.01
CA HIS A 63 -0.29 4.44 0.84
C HIS A 63 -0.14 3.20 -0.06
N CYS A 64 0.76 2.30 0.32
CA CYS A 64 0.91 1.01 -0.33
C CYS A 64 1.12 -0.11 0.69
N ASP A 65 0.64 -1.30 0.34
CA ASP A 65 0.90 -2.55 1.03
C ASP A 65 1.64 -3.50 0.08
N LEU A 66 2.71 -4.14 0.57
CA LEU A 66 3.45 -5.16 -0.15
C LEU A 66 3.46 -6.45 0.67
N ASP A 67 2.84 -7.48 0.12
CA ASP A 67 2.66 -8.77 0.78
C ASP A 67 3.39 -9.87 0.00
N ILE A 68 4.43 -10.46 0.60
CA ILE A 68 5.05 -11.69 0.04
C ILE A 68 4.11 -12.86 0.36
N LEU A 69 3.63 -13.53 -0.70
CA LEU A 69 2.70 -14.64 -0.59
C LEU A 69 3.41 -15.95 -0.27
N GLY A 70 2.64 -16.90 0.26
CA GLY A 70 3.12 -18.23 0.64
C GLY A 70 3.64 -18.29 2.08
N LYS A 71 3.51 -19.48 2.68
CA LYS A 71 3.83 -19.70 4.11
C LYS A 71 5.29 -19.43 4.44
N GLU A 72 6.20 -19.83 3.54
CA GLU A 72 7.64 -19.76 3.78
C GLU A 72 8.27 -18.43 3.38
N LYS A 73 7.54 -17.57 2.64
CA LYS A 73 8.01 -16.26 2.14
C LYS A 73 9.40 -16.31 1.49
N LYS A 74 9.70 -17.40 0.79
CA LYS A 74 10.96 -17.64 0.07
C LYS A 74 10.71 -18.43 -1.21
N ILE A 75 11.64 -18.36 -2.14
CA ILE A 75 11.70 -19.26 -3.29
C ILE A 75 12.52 -20.49 -2.91
N THR A 76 11.88 -21.66 -2.88
CA THR A 76 12.59 -22.94 -2.78
C THR A 76 12.75 -23.49 -4.19
N MET A 77 14.00 -23.68 -4.62
CA MET A 77 14.31 -24.21 -5.95
C MET A 77 14.43 -25.72 -5.91
N ALA A 78 13.97 -26.39 -6.96
CA ALA A 78 14.10 -27.83 -7.14
C ALA A 78 14.73 -28.16 -8.50
N ALA A 79 15.44 -29.29 -8.56
CA ALA A 79 15.99 -29.81 -9.81
C ALA A 79 14.88 -30.17 -10.80
N GLY A 80 14.99 -29.67 -12.02
CA GLY A 80 14.17 -30.05 -13.16
C GLY A 80 14.98 -30.82 -14.20
N ALA A 81 14.53 -30.79 -15.45
CA ALA A 81 15.23 -31.43 -16.56
C ALA A 81 16.66 -30.90 -16.71
N GLN A 82 17.58 -31.78 -17.12
CA GLN A 82 18.99 -31.44 -17.37
C GLN A 82 19.70 -30.81 -16.16
N ASN A 83 19.28 -31.14 -14.93
CA ASN A 83 19.82 -30.58 -13.69
C ASN A 83 19.77 -29.04 -13.62
N LYS A 84 18.87 -28.39 -14.35
CA LYS A 84 18.55 -26.98 -14.13
C LYS A 84 17.56 -26.85 -12.99
N TRP A 85 17.86 -25.97 -12.05
CA TRP A 85 17.02 -25.75 -10.89
C TRP A 85 16.12 -24.56 -11.12
N SER A 86 14.87 -24.65 -10.66
CA SER A 86 13.93 -23.54 -10.73
C SER A 86 13.01 -23.49 -9.53
N GLY A 87 12.47 -22.31 -9.24
CA GLY A 87 11.49 -22.11 -8.19
C GLY A 87 10.67 -20.85 -8.46
N THR A 88 9.50 -20.76 -7.84
CA THR A 88 8.61 -19.60 -7.96
C THR A 88 8.15 -19.12 -6.60
N ALA A 89 7.87 -17.82 -6.51
CA ALA A 89 7.13 -17.21 -5.42
C ALA A 89 6.24 -16.10 -5.98
N GLN A 90 5.34 -15.58 -5.16
CA GLN A 90 4.46 -14.48 -5.53
C GLN A 90 4.50 -13.38 -4.48
N PHE A 91 4.25 -12.15 -4.90
CA PHE A 91 3.92 -11.06 -3.99
C PHE A 91 2.78 -10.22 -4.54
N GLU A 92 2.02 -9.58 -3.65
CA GLU A 92 0.96 -8.64 -4.00
C GLU A 92 1.37 -7.21 -3.65
N VAL A 93 0.93 -6.27 -4.48
CA VAL A 93 1.01 -4.85 -4.18
C VAL A 93 -0.37 -4.22 -4.30
N ARG A 94 -0.81 -3.55 -3.23
CA ARG A 94 -1.95 -2.64 -3.21
C ARG A 94 -1.41 -1.22 -3.05
N ALA A 95 -1.91 -0.28 -3.83
CA ALA A 95 -1.50 1.12 -3.75
C ALA A 95 -2.66 2.03 -4.13
N ASN A 96 -2.81 3.16 -3.43
CA ASN A 96 -3.87 4.14 -3.69
C ASN A 96 -3.46 5.22 -4.72
N ALA A 97 -2.33 5.06 -5.39
CA ALA A 97 -1.81 5.94 -6.43
C ALA A 97 -1.03 5.13 -7.49
N PRO A 98 -0.76 5.71 -8.68
CA PRO A 98 0.21 5.13 -9.61
C PRO A 98 1.57 4.92 -8.93
N TYR A 99 2.25 3.83 -9.27
CA TYR A 99 3.52 3.46 -8.65
C TYR A 99 4.37 2.64 -9.62
N LYS A 100 5.65 2.50 -9.32
CA LYS A 100 6.55 1.53 -9.95
C LYS A 100 7.22 0.66 -8.88
N LEU A 101 7.76 -0.48 -9.31
CA LEU A 101 8.59 -1.32 -8.46
C LEU A 101 10.08 -1.07 -8.71
N ASN A 102 10.82 -0.82 -7.63
CA ASN A 102 12.28 -0.86 -7.61
C ASN A 102 12.71 -2.26 -7.18
N ILE A 103 13.28 -3.02 -8.12
CA ILE A 103 13.60 -4.44 -7.94
C ILE A 103 15.11 -4.62 -8.01
N THR A 104 15.67 -5.34 -7.03
CA THR A 104 17.06 -5.82 -7.06
C THR A 104 17.05 -7.34 -7.05
N LYS A 105 17.77 -7.94 -8.00
CA LYS A 105 17.78 -9.38 -8.22
C LYS A 105 19.19 -9.93 -8.01
N PRO A 106 19.35 -11.10 -7.35
CA PRO A 106 20.64 -11.77 -7.30
C PRO A 106 20.96 -12.34 -8.70
N SER A 107 22.21 -12.21 -9.13
CA SER A 107 22.76 -12.91 -10.30
C SER A 107 23.46 -14.23 -9.93
N GLU A 108 23.76 -14.41 -8.66
CA GLU A 108 24.40 -15.59 -8.09
C GLU A 108 23.78 -15.91 -6.73
N LEU A 109 23.72 -17.19 -6.40
CA LEU A 109 23.48 -17.68 -5.04
C LEU A 109 24.82 -18.11 -4.44
N THR A 110 25.07 -17.73 -3.20
CA THR A 110 26.31 -18.02 -2.48
C THR A 110 26.09 -19.16 -1.49
N ASN A 111 26.98 -20.14 -1.46
CA ASN A 111 26.91 -21.23 -0.49
C ASN A 111 27.15 -20.70 0.93
N GLU A 112 26.31 -21.10 1.89
CA GLU A 112 26.40 -20.66 3.28
C GLU A 112 27.59 -21.25 4.04
N ILE A 113 28.08 -22.42 3.62
CA ILE A 113 29.22 -23.12 4.25
C ILE A 113 30.53 -22.57 3.68
N ASN A 114 30.58 -22.29 2.37
CA ASN A 114 31.77 -21.77 1.69
C ASN A 114 31.42 -20.67 0.68
N GLY A 115 31.59 -19.40 1.07
CA GLY A 115 31.22 -18.25 0.25
C GLY A 115 31.97 -18.08 -1.08
N THR A 116 33.00 -18.89 -1.36
CA THR A 116 33.65 -18.94 -2.67
C THR A 116 32.86 -19.76 -3.69
N GLN A 117 32.00 -20.67 -3.21
CA GLN A 117 31.15 -21.51 -4.06
C GLN A 117 29.87 -20.75 -4.39
N LYS A 118 29.61 -20.61 -5.69
CA LYS A 118 28.49 -19.83 -6.20
C LYS A 118 27.77 -20.53 -7.34
N ILE A 119 26.47 -20.29 -7.44
CA ILE A 119 25.63 -20.78 -8.54
C ILE A 119 24.99 -19.58 -9.22
N GLY A 120 25.28 -19.38 -10.50
CA GLY A 120 24.64 -18.33 -11.31
C GLY A 120 23.14 -18.57 -11.46
N VAL A 121 22.35 -17.52 -11.26
CA VAL A 121 20.88 -17.54 -11.39
C VAL A 121 20.37 -16.37 -12.22
N ASN A 122 19.30 -16.62 -12.97
CA ASN A 122 18.45 -15.58 -13.52
C ASN A 122 17.17 -15.49 -12.70
N VAL A 123 16.70 -14.27 -12.45
CA VAL A 123 15.44 -14.05 -11.72
C VAL A 123 14.57 -13.12 -12.54
N ASP A 124 13.35 -13.55 -12.84
CA ASP A 124 12.37 -12.78 -13.59
C ASP A 124 11.18 -12.43 -12.71
N THR A 125 10.64 -11.24 -12.92
CA THR A 125 9.42 -10.77 -12.26
C THR A 125 8.37 -10.61 -13.34
N LYS A 126 7.18 -11.18 -13.15
CA LYS A 126 6.11 -11.14 -14.13
C LYS A 126 4.84 -10.55 -13.54
N LEU A 127 4.08 -9.85 -14.36
CA LEU A 127 2.75 -9.34 -14.05
C LEU A 127 1.80 -9.84 -15.14
N GLY A 128 0.77 -10.60 -14.77
CA GLY A 128 -0.15 -11.22 -15.74
C GLY A 128 0.56 -12.13 -16.74
N GLY A 129 1.60 -12.85 -16.30
CA GLY A 129 2.42 -13.73 -17.14
C GLY A 129 3.45 -13.03 -18.04
N GLN A 130 3.42 -11.70 -18.15
CA GLN A 130 4.38 -10.92 -18.94
C GLN A 130 5.55 -10.44 -18.09
N LEU A 131 6.75 -10.38 -18.67
CA LEU A 131 7.92 -9.86 -17.98
C LEU A 131 7.69 -8.39 -17.59
N TYR A 132 7.83 -8.10 -16.29
CA TYR A 132 7.82 -6.75 -15.79
C TYR A 132 9.24 -6.17 -15.88
N ALA A 133 9.44 -5.28 -16.85
CA ALA A 133 10.75 -4.68 -17.17
C ALA A 133 11.02 -3.34 -16.44
N GLY A 134 10.18 -2.98 -15.46
CA GLY A 134 10.21 -1.66 -14.83
C GLY A 134 9.39 -0.65 -15.62
N GLY A 135 8.32 -0.15 -15.01
CA GLY A 135 7.42 0.82 -15.62
C GLY A 135 6.39 1.30 -14.61
N ASN A 136 5.83 2.49 -14.85
CA ASN A 136 4.79 3.00 -13.98
C ASN A 136 3.50 2.21 -14.19
N LEU A 137 2.94 1.72 -13.10
CA LEU A 137 1.67 1.03 -13.06
C LEU A 137 0.59 2.02 -12.65
N PRO A 138 -0.52 2.12 -13.39
CA PRO A 138 -1.61 2.99 -13.00
C PRO A 138 -2.28 2.46 -11.73
N TYR A 139 -2.95 3.38 -11.03
CA TYR A 139 -3.83 3.05 -9.92
C TYR A 139 -4.78 1.90 -10.27
N SER A 140 -5.01 1.04 -9.30
CA SER A 140 -5.95 -0.07 -9.38
C SER A 140 -6.63 -0.21 -8.02
N SER A 141 -7.96 -0.39 -8.03
CA SER A 141 -8.73 -0.68 -6.82
C SER A 141 -8.48 -2.09 -6.27
N THR A 142 -7.84 -2.96 -7.07
CA THR A 142 -7.45 -4.32 -6.67
C THR A 142 -5.94 -4.46 -6.55
N ALA A 143 -5.51 -5.41 -5.72
CA ALA A 143 -4.12 -5.82 -5.65
C ALA A 143 -3.62 -6.31 -7.01
N ARG A 144 -2.34 -6.06 -7.31
CA ARG A 144 -1.63 -6.69 -8.42
C ARG A 144 -0.73 -7.78 -7.87
N THR A 145 -0.89 -9.00 -8.38
CA THR A 145 -0.03 -10.13 -8.05
C THR A 145 1.11 -10.23 -9.06
N PHE A 146 2.33 -10.38 -8.57
CA PHE A 146 3.53 -10.57 -9.36
C PHE A 146 4.12 -11.94 -9.09
N ASP A 147 4.52 -12.64 -10.15
CA ASP A 147 5.26 -13.89 -10.06
C ASP A 147 6.76 -13.59 -10.10
N VAL A 148 7.52 -14.17 -9.18
CA VAL A 148 8.98 -14.16 -9.20
C VAL A 148 9.46 -15.56 -9.52
N VAL A 149 10.20 -15.70 -10.60
CA VAL A 149 10.72 -16.98 -11.08
C VAL A 149 12.24 -16.93 -11.01
N ALA A 150 12.85 -17.83 -10.24
CA ALA A 150 14.29 -18.00 -10.21
C ALA A 150 14.68 -19.28 -10.95
N THR A 151 15.72 -19.21 -11.77
CA THR A 151 16.25 -20.35 -12.54
C THR A 151 17.76 -20.32 -12.54
N THR A 152 18.43 -21.46 -12.41
CA THR A 152 19.89 -21.52 -12.60
C THR A 152 20.24 -21.23 -14.06
N VAL A 153 21.29 -20.44 -14.27
CA VAL A 153 21.77 -20.08 -15.63
C VAL A 153 22.18 -21.35 -16.37
N ASN A 154 22.97 -22.19 -15.69
CA ASN A 154 23.46 -23.47 -16.18
C ASN A 154 22.88 -24.64 -15.37
N ALA A 155 23.08 -25.85 -15.87
CA ALA A 155 22.86 -27.06 -15.08
C ALA A 155 23.78 -27.04 -13.85
N VAL A 156 23.25 -27.43 -12.70
CA VAL A 156 24.04 -27.57 -11.48
C VAL A 156 24.73 -28.94 -11.52
N SER A 157 26.06 -28.94 -11.35
CA SER A 157 26.85 -30.17 -11.31
C SER A 157 26.43 -31.07 -10.14
N GLU A 158 26.43 -32.39 -10.35
CA GLU A 158 26.25 -33.37 -9.27
C GLU A 158 27.37 -33.30 -8.22
N MET A 159 28.51 -32.72 -8.60
CA MET A 159 29.66 -32.47 -7.72
C MET A 159 29.67 -31.04 -7.15
N ALA A 160 28.59 -30.27 -7.30
CA ALA A 160 28.48 -28.95 -6.67
C ALA A 160 28.63 -29.10 -5.15
N HIS A 161 29.34 -28.15 -4.52
CA HIS A 161 29.61 -28.24 -3.09
C HIS A 161 28.29 -28.30 -2.32
N TYR A 162 28.18 -29.25 -1.39
CA TYR A 162 26.98 -29.44 -0.59
C TYR A 162 26.67 -28.19 0.25
N GLY A 163 25.40 -28.04 0.62
CA GLY A 163 24.91 -26.94 1.45
C GLY A 163 23.90 -26.06 0.73
N THR A 164 23.35 -25.12 1.48
CA THR A 164 22.36 -24.18 0.98
C THR A 164 23.05 -23.02 0.27
N TYR A 165 22.56 -22.67 -0.91
CA TYR A 165 22.98 -21.47 -1.62
C TYR A 165 21.90 -20.40 -1.48
N LYS A 166 22.26 -19.18 -1.10
CA LYS A 166 21.32 -18.08 -0.86
C LYS A 166 21.65 -16.84 -1.69
N GLY A 167 20.58 -16.14 -2.04
CA GLY A 167 20.61 -14.80 -2.63
C GLY A 167 19.31 -14.11 -2.27
N THR A 168 19.30 -12.78 -2.34
CA THR A 168 18.15 -11.98 -1.89
C THR A 168 17.56 -11.20 -3.04
N TYR A 169 16.33 -11.53 -3.40
CA TYR A 169 15.48 -10.68 -4.23
C TYR A 169 14.86 -9.59 -3.34
N LYS A 170 15.00 -8.33 -3.73
CA LYS A 170 14.43 -7.18 -3.03
C LYS A 170 13.43 -6.47 -3.94
N VAL A 171 12.33 -6.03 -3.35
CA VAL A 171 11.31 -5.22 -4.01
C VAL A 171 10.92 -4.07 -3.10
N ALA A 172 10.79 -2.88 -3.68
CA ALA A 172 10.25 -1.70 -3.03
C ALA A 172 9.22 -1.03 -3.96
N VAL A 173 8.19 -0.44 -3.36
CA VAL A 173 7.18 0.36 -4.07
C VAL A 173 7.65 1.83 -4.06
N ASP A 174 7.56 2.49 -5.21
CA ASP A 174 7.95 3.88 -5.41
C ASP A 174 6.83 4.64 -6.13
N PHE A 175 6.53 5.86 -5.68
CA PHE A 175 5.30 6.61 -5.95
C PHE A 175 5.48 7.82 -6.85
#